data_AF-A0ABD3QII7-F1
#
_entry.id   AF-A0ABD3QII7-F1
#
_cell.length_a   1.000
_cell.length_b   1.000
_cell.length_c   1.000
_cell.angle_alpha   90.00
_cell.angle_beta   90.00
_cell.angle_gamma   90.00
#
_symmetry.space_group_name_H-M   'P 1'
#
loop_
_entity.id
_entity.type
_entity.pdbx_description
1 polymer ?
#
loop_
_entity_poly.entity_id
_entity_poly.type
_entity_poly.pdbx_seq_one_letter_code
_entity_poly.pdbx_strand_id
1 'polypeptide(L)'
;MSARRGAMKVRAGSVVVGAAMGGFIGKSLMNDPLAMSMAMSSLLFVAGFLRNDYGELSRALGLALVLTLQRTGSVRREYPTLPHLKAMIRQGPRRPFPPVEDGSSPWRYEPRYRDDPEFKMTYALLAMSIVGSFCGGNVPILPAWIGGILGVVTFASFTAGANARGDLGRAMGMRLVGLVREALAINSDLQILSKAATVGGLIFDKVMIMDRKHRIKDKIVAICKWGYDKVSRTAEQVKEEMQDERPLRR
;
A
#
# COMPACT_ATOMS: atom_id res chain seq x y z
N MET A 1 16.96 28.40 -5.52
CA MET A 1 15.75 28.07 -6.31
C MET A 1 14.66 29.08 -5.99
N SER A 2 13.97 29.64 -6.98
CA SER A 2 12.83 30.56 -6.73
C SER A 2 11.76 29.88 -5.87
N ALA A 3 11.31 30.54 -4.80
CA ALA A 3 10.29 30.03 -3.88
C ALA A 3 9.00 29.57 -4.59
N ARG A 4 8.65 30.22 -5.71
CA ARG A 4 7.50 29.85 -6.55
C ARG A 4 7.67 28.47 -7.20
N ARG A 5 8.88 28.13 -7.65
CA ARG A 5 9.18 26.81 -8.25
C ARG A 5 9.12 25.68 -7.21
N GLY A 6 9.52 25.96 -5.97
CA GLY A 6 9.43 25.00 -4.86
C GLY A 6 7.97 24.70 -4.49
N ALA A 7 7.14 25.75 -4.33
CA ALA A 7 5.73 25.60 -4.01
C ALA A 7 4.96 24.81 -5.09
N MET A 8 5.27 25.03 -6.37
CA MET A 8 4.63 24.29 -7.48
C MET A 8 4.99 22.80 -7.45
N LYS A 9 6.24 22.45 -7.13
CA LYS A 9 6.69 21.04 -7.01
C LYS A 9 5.96 20.31 -5.87
N VAL A 10 5.79 20.97 -4.73
CA VAL A 10 5.05 20.40 -3.59
C VAL A 10 3.59 20.15 -3.96
N ARG A 11 2.96 21.08 -4.68
CA ARG A 11 1.57 20.92 -5.14
C ARG A 11 1.39 19.85 -6.21
N ALA A 12 2.33 19.73 -7.15
CA ALA A 12 2.33 18.61 -8.08
C ALA A 12 2.52 17.27 -7.34
N GLY A 13 3.34 17.27 -6.28
CA GLY A 13 3.51 16.10 -5.43
C GLY A 13 2.23 15.70 -4.69
N SER A 14 1.47 16.66 -4.17
CA SER A 14 0.22 16.37 -3.48
C SER A 14 -0.86 15.82 -4.42
N VAL A 15 -0.87 16.25 -5.69
CA VAL A 15 -1.73 15.65 -6.74
C VAL A 15 -1.41 14.17 -6.94
N VAL A 16 -0.13 13.82 -7.07
CA VAL A 16 0.29 12.42 -7.27
C VAL A 16 -0.06 11.56 -6.06
N VAL A 17 0.14 12.07 -4.85
CA VAL A 17 -0.29 11.37 -3.63
C VAL A 17 -1.80 11.19 -3.61
N GLY A 18 -2.56 12.23 -4.00
CA GLY A 18 -4.01 12.17 -4.11
C GLY A 18 -4.50 11.13 -5.10
N ALA A 19 -3.86 11.03 -6.26
CA ALA A 19 -4.15 10.02 -7.27
C ALA A 19 -3.92 8.60 -6.73
N ALA A 20 -2.77 8.38 -6.07
CA ALA A 20 -2.44 7.08 -5.48
C ALA A 20 -3.41 6.69 -4.37
N MET A 21 -3.72 7.61 -3.45
CA MET A 21 -4.70 7.39 -2.38
C MET A 21 -6.10 7.13 -2.93
N GLY A 22 -6.55 7.95 -3.88
CA GLY A 22 -7.87 7.81 -4.50
C GLY A 22 -8.01 6.54 -5.33
N GLY A 23 -6.96 6.12 -6.04
CA GLY A 23 -6.94 4.84 -6.75
C GLY A 23 -7.04 3.65 -5.80
N PHE A 24 -6.33 3.69 -4.67
CA PHE A 24 -6.41 2.65 -3.63
C PHE A 24 -7.81 2.60 -3.01
N ILE A 25 -8.32 3.73 -2.51
CA ILE A 25 -9.65 3.83 -1.90
C ILE A 25 -10.74 3.44 -2.89
N GLY A 26 -10.67 3.93 -4.13
CA GLY A 26 -11.63 3.64 -5.18
C GLY A 26 -11.69 2.16 -5.53
N LYS A 27 -10.53 1.49 -5.64
CA LYS A 27 -10.47 0.04 -5.85
C LYS A 27 -11.01 -0.73 -4.64
N SER A 28 -10.74 -0.27 -3.42
CA SER A 28 -11.12 -0.98 -2.19
C SER A 28 -12.60 -0.81 -1.80
N LEU A 29 -13.21 0.34 -2.08
CA LEU A 29 -14.56 0.66 -1.59
C LEU A 29 -15.62 0.75 -2.69
N MET A 30 -15.27 1.23 -3.89
CA MET A 30 -16.26 1.65 -4.90
C MET A 30 -16.10 0.95 -6.26
N ASN A 31 -15.09 0.10 -6.42
CA ASN A 31 -14.70 -0.56 -7.67
C ASN A 31 -14.51 0.40 -8.87
N ASP A 32 -14.39 1.71 -8.62
CA ASP A 32 -14.10 2.75 -9.60
C ASP A 32 -12.84 3.53 -9.18
N PRO A 33 -11.65 2.99 -9.48
CA PRO A 33 -10.39 3.57 -9.05
C PRO A 33 -10.05 4.88 -9.78
N LEU A 34 -10.54 5.07 -11.01
CA LEU A 34 -10.20 6.24 -11.83
C LEU A 34 -10.95 7.49 -11.35
N ALA A 35 -12.26 7.37 -11.13
CA ALA A 35 -13.06 8.49 -10.63
C ALA A 35 -12.55 8.96 -9.27
N MET A 36 -12.26 8.03 -8.35
CA MET A 36 -11.76 8.38 -7.01
C MET A 36 -10.33 8.91 -7.01
N SER A 37 -9.46 8.41 -7.89
CA SER A 37 -8.13 8.98 -8.10
C SER A 37 -8.20 10.45 -8.53
N MET A 38 -9.07 10.78 -9.50
CA MET A 38 -9.25 12.17 -9.95
C MET A 38 -9.88 13.06 -8.87
N ALA A 39 -10.88 12.55 -8.15
CA ALA A 39 -11.52 13.28 -7.06
C ALA A 39 -10.53 13.62 -5.93
N MET A 40 -9.74 12.65 -5.48
CA MET A 40 -8.74 12.87 -4.42
C MET A 40 -7.57 13.74 -4.88
N SER A 41 -7.15 13.61 -6.14
CA SER A 41 -6.13 14.48 -6.75
C SER A 41 -6.56 15.95 -6.77
N SER A 42 -7.78 16.20 -7.25
CA SER A 42 -8.33 17.56 -7.31
C SER A 42 -8.56 18.13 -5.90
N LEU A 43 -9.05 17.32 -4.96
CA LEU A 43 -9.23 17.71 -3.57
C LEU A 43 -7.91 18.10 -2.90
N LEU A 44 -6.85 17.28 -3.02
CA LEU A 44 -5.55 17.62 -2.44
C LEU A 44 -4.91 18.82 -3.14
N PHE A 45 -5.12 19.00 -4.44
CA PHE A 45 -4.65 20.19 -5.16
C PHE A 45 -5.29 21.47 -4.61
N VAL A 46 -6.62 21.49 -4.50
CA VAL A 46 -7.37 22.65 -3.98
C VAL A 46 -7.04 22.88 -2.50
N ALA A 47 -7.02 21.82 -1.69
CA ALA A 47 -6.63 21.91 -0.28
C ALA A 47 -5.24 22.54 -0.12
N GLY A 48 -4.30 22.27 -1.03
CA GLY A 48 -2.95 22.86 -1.01
C GLY A 48 -2.88 24.39 -1.15
N PHE A 49 -3.99 25.07 -1.49
CA PHE A 49 -4.11 26.53 -1.46
C PHE A 49 -4.64 27.08 -0.14
N LEU A 50 -5.26 26.24 0.68
CA LEU A 50 -5.84 26.65 1.96
C LEU A 50 -4.75 26.85 3.01
N ARG A 51 -4.90 27.90 3.81
CA ARG A 51 -4.05 28.19 4.99
C ARG A 51 -4.62 27.57 6.27
N ASN A 52 -5.13 26.35 6.18
CA ASN A 52 -5.72 25.60 7.29
C ASN A 52 -5.07 24.21 7.41
N ASP A 53 -5.49 23.41 8.39
CA ASP A 53 -4.94 22.09 8.67
C ASP A 53 -5.01 21.13 7.46
N TYR A 54 -6.08 21.21 6.66
CA TYR A 54 -6.22 20.44 5.42
C TYR A 54 -5.14 20.81 4.39
N GLY A 55 -4.86 22.11 4.25
CA GLY A 55 -3.82 22.58 3.33
C GLY A 55 -2.41 22.34 3.85
N GLU A 56 -2.19 22.33 5.16
CA GLU A 56 -0.93 21.86 5.75
C GLU A 56 -0.68 20.39 5.49
N LEU A 57 -1.69 19.53 5.69
CA LEU A 57 -1.59 18.11 5.39
C LEU A 57 -1.29 17.86 3.91
N SER A 58 -2.03 18.52 2.99
CA SER A 58 -1.78 18.40 1.55
C SER A 58 -0.34 18.80 1.17
N ARG A 59 0.16 19.92 1.71
CA ARG A 59 1.54 20.37 1.47
C ARG A 59 2.57 19.42 2.09
N ALA A 60 2.33 18.89 3.29
CA ALA A 60 3.20 17.92 3.94
C ALA A 60 3.30 16.61 3.14
N LEU A 61 2.17 16.11 2.62
CA LEU A 61 2.13 14.94 1.74
C LEU A 61 2.89 15.18 0.42
N GLY A 62 2.70 16.35 -0.19
CA GLY A 62 3.43 16.72 -1.40
C GLY A 62 4.93 16.85 -1.18
N LEU A 63 5.35 17.42 -0.04
CA LEU A 63 6.75 17.56 0.32
C LEU A 63 7.37 16.20 0.68
N ALA A 64 6.61 15.33 1.35
CA ALA A 64 7.01 13.95 1.62
C ALA A 64 7.31 13.20 0.32
N LEU A 65 6.47 13.32 -0.70
CA LEU A 65 6.75 12.69 -2.00
C LEU A 65 8.05 13.22 -2.63
N VAL A 66 8.26 14.54 -2.59
CA VAL A 66 9.48 15.16 -3.14
C VAL A 66 10.72 14.66 -2.40
N LEU A 67 10.69 14.61 -1.06
CA LEU A 67 11.79 14.09 -0.26
C LEU A 67 12.03 12.60 -0.52
N THR A 68 10.97 11.80 -0.60
CA THR A 68 11.07 10.38 -0.93
C THR A 68 11.74 10.19 -2.29
N LEU A 69 11.36 10.95 -3.32
CA LEU A 69 11.98 10.86 -4.64
C LEU A 69 13.45 11.26 -4.63
N GLN A 70 13.83 12.28 -3.86
CA GLN A 70 15.22 12.71 -3.71
C GLN A 70 16.05 11.66 -2.97
N ARG A 71 15.54 11.11 -1.86
CA ARG A 71 16.25 10.15 -1.01
C ARG A 71 16.25 8.72 -1.58
N THR A 72 15.30 8.38 -2.46
CA THR A 72 15.26 7.09 -3.19
C THR A 72 16.55 6.84 -3.98
N GLY A 73 17.19 7.90 -4.50
CA GLY A 73 18.47 7.79 -5.20
C GLY A 73 19.59 7.27 -4.30
N SER A 74 19.60 7.65 -3.02
CA SER A 74 20.57 7.18 -2.02
C SER A 74 20.36 5.69 -1.74
N VAL A 75 19.12 5.30 -1.43
CA VAL A 75 18.76 3.89 -1.15
C VAL A 75 19.06 2.97 -2.35
N ARG A 76 18.88 3.47 -3.58
CA ARG A 76 19.24 2.73 -4.81
C ARG A 76 20.74 2.49 -4.96
N ARG A 77 21.57 3.40 -4.46
CA ARG A 77 23.03 3.27 -4.49
C ARG A 77 23.52 2.30 -3.43
N GLU A 78 22.93 2.37 -2.23
CA GLU A 78 23.23 1.48 -1.10
C GLU A 78 22.81 0.02 -1.37
N TYR A 79 21.65 -0.18 -2.01
CA TYR A 79 21.12 -1.51 -2.34
C TYR A 79 20.90 -1.67 -3.86
N PRO A 80 21.97 -1.95 -4.64
CA PRO A 80 21.88 -2.02 -6.10
C PRO A 80 21.22 -3.33 -6.54
N THR A 81 19.99 -3.25 -7.06
CA THR A 81 19.25 -4.43 -7.56
C THR A 81 19.59 -4.78 -9.02
N LEU A 82 20.10 -3.82 -9.80
CA LEU A 82 20.39 -4.00 -11.23
C LEU A 82 21.46 -5.06 -11.53
N PRO A 83 22.59 -5.14 -10.79
CA PRO A 83 23.58 -6.20 -11.00
C PRO A 83 23.00 -7.61 -10.83
N HIS A 84 22.15 -7.81 -9.82
CA HIS A 84 21.50 -9.11 -9.57
C HIS A 84 20.45 -9.45 -10.63
N LEU A 85 19.74 -8.44 -11.15
CA LEU A 85 18.83 -8.62 -12.28
C LEU A 85 19.58 -9.04 -13.56
N LYS A 86 20.72 -8.39 -13.86
CA LYS A 86 21.58 -8.78 -14.99
C LYS A 86 22.14 -10.19 -14.84
N ALA A 87 22.56 -10.56 -13.63
CA ALA A 87 23.01 -11.92 -13.33
C ALA A 87 21.87 -12.95 -13.53
N MET A 88 20.63 -12.61 -13.20
CA MET A 88 19.47 -13.48 -13.44
C MET A 88 19.21 -13.73 -14.93
N ILE A 89 19.44 -12.73 -15.78
CA ILE A 89 19.29 -12.83 -17.25
C ILE A 89 20.57 -13.41 -17.90
N ARG A 90 21.55 -13.86 -17.10
CA ARG A 90 22.87 -14.38 -17.56
C ARG A 90 23.71 -13.35 -18.33
N GLN A 91 23.42 -12.05 -18.16
CA GLN A 91 24.14 -10.95 -18.81
C GLN A 91 25.35 -10.44 -18.00
N GLY A 92 25.75 -11.12 -16.93
CA GLY A 92 26.91 -10.74 -16.13
C GLY A 92 27.23 -11.73 -15.00
N PRO A 93 28.41 -11.62 -14.39
CA PRO A 93 28.82 -12.48 -13.29
C PRO A 93 27.93 -12.26 -12.06
N ARG A 94 27.63 -13.36 -11.35
CA ARG A 94 26.90 -13.32 -10.07
C ARG A 94 27.75 -12.57 -9.04
N ARG A 95 27.11 -11.65 -8.32
CA ARG A 95 27.66 -11.05 -7.10
C ARG A 95 26.76 -11.49 -5.93
N PRO A 96 27.29 -12.17 -4.90
CA PRO A 96 26.50 -12.54 -3.74
C PRO A 96 26.03 -11.28 -2.99
N PHE A 97 24.79 -11.31 -2.48
CA PHE A 97 24.25 -10.23 -1.64
C PHE A 97 23.49 -10.81 -0.45
N PRO A 98 23.94 -10.64 0.80
CA PRO A 98 25.11 -9.85 1.25
C PRO A 98 26.46 -10.38 0.70
N PRO A 99 27.55 -9.60 0.75
CA PRO A 99 28.90 -10.06 0.36
C PRO A 99 29.41 -11.08 1.38
N VAL A 100 28.91 -12.31 1.26
CA VAL A 100 29.32 -13.47 2.07
C VAL A 100 30.31 -14.32 1.29
N GLU A 101 31.32 -14.85 1.98
CA GLU A 101 32.26 -15.83 1.43
C GLU A 101 31.52 -17.12 1.05
N ASP A 102 31.98 -17.81 0.01
CA ASP A 102 31.35 -19.04 -0.49
C ASP A 102 31.28 -20.09 0.64
N GLY A 103 30.06 -20.50 1.01
CA GLY A 103 29.80 -21.46 2.09
C GLY A 103 29.36 -20.83 3.42
N SER A 104 29.42 -19.51 3.57
CA SER A 104 28.91 -18.81 4.76
C SER A 104 27.41 -18.47 4.64
N SER A 105 26.70 -18.54 5.76
CA SER A 105 25.23 -18.36 5.80
C SER A 105 24.85 -16.87 5.80
N PRO A 106 23.92 -16.41 4.92
CA PRO A 106 23.41 -15.04 4.92
C PRO A 106 22.75 -14.60 6.24
N TRP A 107 22.37 -15.57 7.09
CA TRP A 107 21.75 -15.32 8.39
C TRP A 107 22.72 -14.81 9.45
N ARG A 108 24.02 -15.06 9.29
CA ARG A 108 25.07 -14.65 10.22
C ARG A 108 25.96 -13.54 9.64
N TYR A 109 25.47 -12.84 8.63
CA TYR A 109 26.22 -11.76 8.03
C TYR A 109 26.34 -10.58 9.00
N GLU A 110 27.57 -10.12 9.19
CA GLU A 110 27.90 -8.89 9.88
C GLU A 110 28.79 -8.04 8.94
N PRO A 111 28.54 -6.73 8.82
CA PRO A 111 29.37 -5.85 8.00
C PRO A 111 30.79 -5.82 8.59
N ARG A 112 31.80 -6.15 7.77
CA ARG A 112 33.21 -6.17 8.20
C ARG A 112 33.92 -4.87 7.82
N TYR A 113 33.55 -4.29 6.67
CA TYR A 113 34.11 -3.05 6.16
C TYR A 113 33.14 -1.87 6.29
N ARG A 114 33.67 -0.64 6.29
CA ARG A 114 32.87 0.59 6.40
C ARG A 114 31.90 0.80 5.22
N ASP A 115 32.25 0.26 4.05
CA ASP A 115 31.46 0.35 2.83
C ASP A 115 30.51 -0.85 2.65
N ASP A 116 30.52 -1.81 3.59
CA ASP A 116 29.62 -2.97 3.52
C ASP A 116 28.18 -2.56 3.86
N PRO A 117 27.18 -3.05 3.12
CA PRO A 117 25.79 -2.74 3.39
C PRO A 117 25.35 -3.36 4.72
N GLU A 118 24.56 -2.62 5.49
CA GLU A 118 23.84 -3.19 6.63
C GLU A 118 22.81 -4.20 6.11
N PHE A 119 22.96 -5.48 6.46
CA PHE A 119 22.03 -6.52 6.04
C PHE A 119 21.54 -7.33 7.23
N LYS A 120 20.21 -7.47 7.35
CA LYS A 120 19.58 -8.43 8.26
C LYS A 120 18.57 -9.26 7.50
N MET A 121 18.77 -10.58 7.51
CA MET A 121 17.92 -11.53 6.78
C MET A 121 16.46 -11.46 7.22
N THR A 122 16.21 -11.24 8.52
CA THR A 122 14.85 -11.10 9.08
C THR A 122 14.08 -9.92 8.50
N TYR A 123 14.75 -8.78 8.29
CA TYR A 123 14.12 -7.60 7.69
C TYR A 123 13.83 -7.81 6.21
N ALA A 124 14.75 -8.41 5.47
CA ALA A 124 14.53 -8.74 4.07
C ALA A 124 13.36 -9.74 3.92
N LEU A 125 13.27 -10.76 4.77
CA LEU A 125 12.17 -11.72 4.77
C LEU A 125 10.83 -11.07 5.09
N LEU A 126 10.78 -10.21 6.12
CA LEU A 126 9.55 -9.51 6.51
C LEU A 126 9.09 -8.53 5.42
N ALA A 127 10.03 -7.81 4.81
CA ALA A 127 9.73 -6.93 3.67
C ALA A 127 9.15 -7.72 2.50
N MET A 128 9.78 -8.84 2.14
CA MET A 128 9.37 -9.66 1.01
C MET A 128 8.10 -10.48 1.32
N SER A 129 7.81 -10.82 2.57
CA SER A 129 6.55 -11.45 2.96
C SER A 129 5.38 -10.47 2.81
N ILE A 130 5.56 -9.20 3.21
CA ILE A 130 4.54 -8.15 3.00
C ILE A 130 4.26 -7.96 1.50
N VAL A 131 5.33 -7.85 0.69
CA VAL A 131 5.19 -7.73 -0.77
C VAL A 131 4.52 -8.97 -1.37
N GLY A 132 4.93 -10.16 -0.94
CA GLY A 132 4.34 -11.42 -1.35
C GLY A 132 2.86 -11.51 -1.02
N SER A 133 2.47 -11.12 0.19
CA SER A 133 1.07 -11.07 0.62
C SER A 133 0.23 -10.14 -0.27
N PHE A 134 0.74 -8.95 -0.57
CA PHE A 134 0.05 -7.97 -1.43
C PHE A 134 -0.10 -8.46 -2.87
N CYS A 135 0.97 -8.99 -3.47
CA CYS A 135 0.95 -9.50 -4.84
C CYS A 135 0.08 -10.76 -4.96
N GLY A 136 0.17 -11.66 -3.98
CA GLY A 136 -0.58 -12.91 -3.96
C GLY A 136 -2.08 -12.71 -3.70
N GLY A 137 -2.44 -11.76 -2.84
CA GLY A 137 -3.85 -11.43 -2.56
C GLY A 137 -4.61 -10.77 -3.71
N ASN A 138 -3.90 -10.35 -4.77
CA ASN A 138 -4.46 -9.69 -5.94
C ASN A 138 -4.52 -10.62 -7.17
N VAL A 139 -4.36 -11.94 -6.96
CA VAL A 139 -4.49 -12.96 -8.01
C VAL A 139 -5.97 -13.26 -8.23
N PRO A 140 -6.52 -13.07 -9.45
CA PRO A 140 -7.96 -13.12 -9.71
C PRO A 140 -8.61 -14.51 -9.57
N ILE A 141 -7.81 -15.57 -9.43
CA ILE A 141 -8.27 -16.96 -9.41
C ILE A 141 -8.34 -17.52 -7.98
N LEU A 142 -7.64 -16.92 -7.03
CA LEU A 142 -7.51 -17.45 -5.67
C LEU A 142 -8.16 -16.51 -4.64
N PRO A 143 -8.83 -17.04 -3.60
CA PRO A 143 -9.25 -16.25 -2.46
C PRO A 143 -8.07 -15.46 -1.90
N ALA A 144 -8.27 -14.18 -1.60
CA ALA A 144 -7.20 -13.24 -1.24
C ALA A 144 -6.32 -13.74 -0.07
N TRP A 145 -6.89 -14.47 0.89
CA TRP A 145 -6.14 -15.03 2.02
C TRP A 145 -5.22 -16.20 1.61
N ILE A 146 -5.67 -17.08 0.68
CA ILE A 146 -4.85 -18.16 0.13
C ILE A 146 -3.74 -17.59 -0.73
N GLY A 147 -4.09 -16.66 -1.64
CA GLY A 147 -3.13 -15.98 -2.49
C GLY A 147 -2.07 -15.25 -1.68
N GLY A 148 -2.47 -14.55 -0.61
CA GLY A 148 -1.56 -13.88 0.30
C GLY A 148 -0.57 -14.82 0.99
N ILE A 149 -1.04 -15.96 1.51
CA ILE A 149 -0.17 -16.97 2.15
C ILE A 149 0.81 -17.57 1.14
N LEU A 150 0.33 -17.95 -0.05
CA LEU A 150 1.18 -18.47 -1.13
C LEU A 150 2.23 -17.43 -1.56
N GLY A 151 1.83 -16.16 -1.65
CA GLY A 151 2.74 -15.06 -1.95
C GLY A 151 3.83 -14.89 -0.89
N VAL A 152 3.47 -14.94 0.40
CA VAL A 152 4.43 -14.91 1.51
C VAL A 152 5.45 -16.05 1.39
N VAL A 153 4.98 -17.29 1.22
CA VAL A 153 5.84 -18.48 1.20
C VAL A 153 6.76 -18.47 -0.03
N THR A 154 6.24 -18.12 -1.20
CA THR A 154 7.01 -18.06 -2.46
C THR A 154 8.08 -16.98 -2.41
N PHE A 155 7.76 -15.78 -1.94
CA PHE A 155 8.75 -14.70 -1.84
C PHE A 155 9.75 -14.92 -0.70
N ALA A 156 9.34 -15.49 0.43
CA ALA A 156 10.25 -15.86 1.51
C ALA A 156 11.23 -16.96 1.07
N SER A 157 10.74 -18.02 0.42
CA SER A 157 11.60 -19.09 -0.12
C SER A 157 12.56 -18.59 -1.20
N PHE A 158 12.13 -17.64 -2.03
CA PHE A 158 12.98 -16.99 -3.02
C PHE A 158 14.19 -16.30 -2.39
N THR A 159 13.99 -15.57 -1.28
CA THR A 159 15.08 -14.85 -0.59
C THR A 159 16.06 -15.77 0.14
N ALA A 160 15.62 -16.96 0.56
CA ALA A 160 16.44 -17.91 1.31
C ALA A 160 17.46 -18.67 0.43
N GLY A 161 17.26 -18.73 -0.88
CA GLY A 161 18.14 -19.47 -1.79
C GLY A 161 19.51 -18.83 -1.98
N ALA A 162 20.58 -19.65 -1.99
CA ALA A 162 21.95 -19.25 -2.29
C ALA A 162 22.23 -19.14 -3.80
N ASN A 163 21.27 -18.57 -4.55
CA ASN A 163 21.31 -18.40 -6.01
C ASN A 163 21.21 -16.92 -6.39
N ALA A 164 21.53 -16.55 -7.64
CA ALA A 164 21.38 -15.17 -8.15
C ALA A 164 19.96 -14.59 -7.95
N ARG A 165 18.95 -15.48 -7.98
CA ARG A 165 17.55 -15.18 -7.64
C ARG A 165 17.39 -14.76 -6.17
N GLY A 166 17.95 -15.52 -5.23
CA GLY A 166 17.88 -15.16 -3.82
C GLY A 166 18.70 -13.94 -3.45
N ASP A 167 19.83 -13.70 -4.14
CA ASP A 167 20.60 -12.46 -3.98
C ASP A 167 19.77 -11.23 -4.42
N LEU A 168 19.05 -11.35 -5.55
CA LEU A 168 18.09 -10.33 -5.99
C LEU A 168 16.97 -10.12 -4.96
N GLY A 169 16.39 -11.19 -4.44
CA GLY A 169 15.33 -11.12 -3.42
C GLY A 169 15.81 -10.41 -2.15
N ARG A 170 17.02 -10.74 -1.68
CA ARG A 170 17.65 -10.11 -0.52
C ARG A 170 17.95 -8.62 -0.76
N ALA A 171 18.49 -8.26 -1.93
CA ALA A 171 18.75 -6.87 -2.30
C ALA A 171 17.45 -6.06 -2.44
N MET A 172 16.40 -6.64 -3.04
CA MET A 172 15.09 -6.00 -3.15
C MET A 172 14.41 -5.83 -1.79
N GLY A 173 14.47 -6.84 -0.93
CA GLY A 173 13.95 -6.78 0.43
C GLY A 173 14.61 -5.67 1.24
N MET A 174 15.95 -5.62 1.25
CA MET A 174 16.67 -4.55 1.95
C MET A 174 16.45 -3.17 1.33
N ARG A 175 16.31 -3.07 0.01
CA ARG A 175 15.92 -1.82 -0.64
C ARG A 175 14.54 -1.35 -0.18
N LEU A 176 13.59 -2.26 0.00
CA LEU A 176 12.28 -1.93 0.57
C LEU A 176 12.40 -1.48 2.03
N VAL A 177 13.19 -2.17 2.84
CA VAL A 177 13.47 -1.78 4.23
C VAL A 177 14.09 -0.38 4.31
N GLY A 178 15.07 -0.08 3.45
CA GLY A 178 15.68 1.24 3.37
C GLY A 178 14.68 2.33 3.00
N LEU A 179 13.79 2.06 2.03
CA LEU A 179 12.70 2.98 1.69
C LEU A 179 11.71 3.19 2.84
N VAL A 180 11.39 2.15 3.61
CA VAL A 180 10.52 2.25 4.79
C VAL A 180 11.19 3.06 5.90
N ARG A 181 12.47 2.85 6.17
CA ARG A 181 13.25 3.65 7.13
C ARG A 181 13.25 5.13 6.75
N GLU A 182 13.50 5.43 5.48
CA GLU A 182 13.43 6.81 4.97
C GLU A 182 12.02 7.40 5.06
N ALA A 183 10.98 6.62 4.77
CA ALA A 183 9.60 7.07 4.92
C ALA A 183 9.25 7.39 6.39
N LEU A 184 9.72 6.57 7.34
CA LEU A 184 9.56 6.82 8.77
C LEU A 184 10.31 8.08 9.23
N ALA A 185 11.54 8.29 8.73
CA ALA A 185 12.32 9.50 9.00
C ALA A 185 11.64 10.76 8.44
N ILE A 186 11.13 10.70 7.20
CA ILE A 186 10.35 11.80 6.61
C ILE A 186 9.09 12.08 7.43
N ASN A 187 8.43 11.02 7.94
CA ASN A 187 7.25 11.19 8.78
C ASN A 187 7.59 11.84 10.14
N SER A 188 8.72 11.50 10.77
CA SER A 188 9.16 12.19 11.99
C SER A 188 9.50 13.66 11.73
N ASP A 189 10.13 13.96 10.59
CA ASP A 189 10.50 15.33 10.20
C ASP A 189 9.27 16.20 9.90
N LEU A 190 8.25 15.64 9.26
CA LEU A 190 7.07 16.38 8.76
C LEU A 190 5.82 16.22 9.62
N GLN A 191 5.87 15.38 10.65
CA GLN A 191 4.75 15.05 11.55
C GLN A 191 3.45 14.72 10.79
N ILE A 192 3.56 13.99 9.68
CA ILE A 192 2.45 13.72 8.75
C ILE A 192 1.34 12.97 9.49
N LEU A 193 1.68 11.98 10.31
CA LEU A 193 0.71 11.22 11.11
C LEU A 193 -0.10 12.12 12.06
N SER A 194 0.55 13.08 12.73
CA SER A 194 -0.13 14.01 13.63
C SER A 194 -1.09 14.91 12.85
N LYS A 195 -0.63 15.50 11.74
CA LYS A 195 -1.49 16.32 10.85
C LYS A 195 -2.65 15.52 10.27
N ALA A 196 -2.42 14.27 9.89
CA ALA A 196 -3.44 13.37 9.40
C ALA A 196 -4.47 13.01 10.48
N ALA A 197 -4.03 12.81 11.73
CA ALA A 197 -4.91 12.57 12.86
C ALA A 197 -5.80 13.79 13.16
N THR A 198 -5.25 15.00 13.13
CA THR A 198 -6.02 16.24 13.32
C THR A 198 -7.08 16.41 12.23
N VAL A 199 -6.69 16.27 10.96
CA VAL A 199 -7.63 16.36 9.83
C VAL A 199 -8.67 15.24 9.87
N GLY A 200 -8.25 14.03 10.24
CA GLY A 200 -9.15 12.89 10.43
C GLY A 200 -10.18 13.13 11.53
N GLY A 201 -9.76 13.70 12.66
CA GLY A 201 -10.66 14.12 13.75
C GLY A 201 -11.68 15.15 13.28
N LEU A 202 -11.24 16.20 12.56
CA LEU A 202 -12.14 17.22 12.02
C LEU A 202 -13.16 16.65 11.02
N ILE A 203 -12.75 15.69 10.18
CA ILE A 203 -13.66 15.01 9.26
C ILE A 203 -14.65 14.16 10.05
N PHE A 204 -14.17 13.37 11.01
CA PHE A 204 -15.01 12.50 11.83
C PHE A 204 -16.05 13.29 12.62
N ASP A 205 -15.66 14.39 13.25
CA ASP A 205 -16.55 15.27 14.01
C ASP A 205 -17.65 15.84 13.13
N LYS A 206 -17.30 16.31 11.91
CA LYS A 206 -18.30 16.81 10.95
C LYS A 206 -19.25 15.72 10.49
N VAL A 207 -18.74 14.51 10.22
CA VAL A 207 -19.58 13.37 9.85
C VAL A 207 -20.52 13.00 11.00
N MET A 208 -20.05 12.99 12.25
CA MET A 208 -20.85 12.71 13.44
C MET A 208 -21.93 13.78 13.68
N ILE A 209 -21.60 15.07 13.50
CA ILE A 209 -22.59 16.15 13.60
C ILE A 209 -23.63 16.02 12.49
N MET A 210 -23.20 15.71 11.26
CA MET A 210 -24.10 15.51 10.13
C MET A 210 -25.02 14.31 10.34
N ASP A 211 -24.50 13.21 10.87
CA ASP A 211 -25.26 12.02 11.25
C ASP A 211 -26.26 12.33 12.37
N ARG A 212 -25.84 13.06 13.42
CA ARG A 212 -26.72 13.47 14.52
C ARG A 212 -27.86 14.40 14.05
N LYS A 213 -27.61 15.26 13.07
CA LYS A 213 -28.58 16.24 12.55
C LYS A 213 -29.50 15.67 11.48
N HIS A 214 -29.00 14.79 10.60
CA HIS A 214 -29.76 14.28 9.45
C HIS A 214 -30.13 12.79 9.55
N ARG A 215 -29.71 12.11 10.63
CA ARG A 215 -29.90 10.67 10.88
C ARG A 215 -29.57 9.84 9.65
N ILE A 216 -28.39 10.08 9.08
CA ILE A 216 -27.97 9.45 7.82
C ILE A 216 -27.80 7.95 8.02
N LYS A 217 -27.30 7.52 9.19
CA LYS A 217 -27.30 6.11 9.57
C LYS A 217 -28.69 5.51 9.56
N ASP A 218 -29.69 6.15 10.17
CA ASP A 218 -31.06 5.62 10.19
C ASP A 218 -31.62 5.49 8.77
N LYS A 219 -31.33 6.44 7.88
CA LYS A 219 -31.76 6.39 6.47
C LYS A 219 -31.08 5.28 5.68
N ILE A 220 -29.77 5.08 5.84
CA ILE A 220 -29.04 3.99 5.18
C ILE A 220 -29.50 2.63 5.72
N VAL A 221 -29.65 2.51 7.04
CA VAL A 221 -30.17 1.29 7.69
C VAL A 221 -31.60 1.00 7.23
N ALA A 222 -32.45 2.02 7.08
CA ALA A 222 -33.80 1.87 6.56
C ALA A 222 -33.83 1.39 5.10
N ILE A 223 -32.94 1.90 4.24
CA ILE A 223 -32.82 1.45 2.85
C ILE A 223 -32.33 -0.01 2.78
N CYS A 224 -31.33 -0.37 3.59
CA CYS A 224 -30.85 -1.75 3.66
C CYS A 224 -31.90 -2.71 4.22
N LYS A 225 -32.66 -2.32 5.26
CA LYS A 225 -33.80 -3.09 5.78
C LYS A 225 -34.87 -3.28 4.72
N TRP A 226 -35.23 -2.23 3.99
CA TRP A 226 -36.23 -2.31 2.92
C TRP A 226 -35.80 -3.26 1.80
N GLY A 227 -34.53 -3.23 1.40
CA GLY A 227 -33.98 -4.17 0.44
C GLY A 227 -34.00 -5.61 0.93
N TYR A 228 -33.61 -5.83 2.19
CA TYR A 228 -33.64 -7.15 2.83
C TYR A 228 -35.06 -7.70 2.94
N ASP A 229 -36.01 -6.90 3.43
CA ASP A 229 -37.42 -7.29 3.58
C ASP A 229 -38.09 -7.60 2.25
N LYS A 230 -37.67 -6.91 1.17
CA LYS A 230 -38.18 -7.18 -0.18
C LYS A 230 -37.66 -8.51 -0.72
N VAL A 231 -36.38 -8.80 -0.52
CA VAL A 231 -35.76 -10.07 -0.94
C VAL A 231 -36.29 -11.24 -0.11
N SER A 232 -36.46 -11.07 1.21
CA SER A 232 -36.97 -12.12 2.08
C SER A 232 -38.40 -12.50 1.74
N ARG A 233 -39.28 -11.53 1.45
CA ARG A 233 -40.66 -11.80 1.01
C ARG A 233 -40.72 -12.50 -0.33
N THR A 234 -39.88 -12.12 -1.29
CA THR A 234 -39.80 -12.83 -2.58
C THR A 234 -39.27 -14.26 -2.39
N ALA A 235 -38.32 -14.48 -1.48
CA ALA A 235 -37.82 -15.81 -1.17
C ALA A 235 -38.87 -16.68 -0.45
N GLU A 236 -39.69 -16.10 0.44
CA GLU A 236 -40.82 -16.78 1.08
C GLU A 236 -41.91 -17.15 0.06
N GLN A 237 -42.28 -16.24 -0.83
CA GLN A 237 -43.26 -16.50 -1.91
C GLN A 237 -42.80 -17.63 -2.84
N VAL A 238 -41.54 -17.63 -3.26
CA VAL A 238 -40.97 -18.71 -4.09
C VAL A 238 -40.94 -20.05 -3.33
N LYS A 239 -40.75 -20.01 -2.01
CA LYS A 239 -40.74 -21.22 -1.17
C LYS A 239 -42.14 -21.81 -0.97
N GLU A 240 -43.17 -20.96 -0.86
CA GLU A 240 -44.57 -21.38 -0.84
C GLU A 240 -45.00 -21.96 -2.19
N GLU A 241 -44.65 -21.30 -3.31
CA GLU A 241 -44.93 -21.82 -4.66
C GLU A 241 -44.23 -23.18 -4.93
N MET A 242 -42.98 -23.36 -4.48
CA MET A 242 -42.28 -24.65 -4.58
C MET A 242 -42.83 -25.74 -3.65
N GLN A 243 -43.55 -25.37 -2.58
CA GLN A 243 -44.22 -26.35 -1.70
C GLN A 243 -45.57 -26.79 -2.27
N ASP A 244 -46.31 -25.88 -2.92
CA ASP A 244 -47.57 -26.19 -3.61
C ASP A 244 -47.36 -27.02 -4.90
N GLU A 245 -46.20 -26.88 -5.55
CA GLU A 245 -45.87 -27.65 -6.77
C GLU A 245 -45.40 -29.10 -6.50
N ARG A 246 -45.33 -29.60 -5.25
CA ARG A 246 -45.08 -31.04 -5.00
C ARG A 246 -46.39 -31.82 -5.18
N PRO A 247 -46.61 -32.53 -6.30
CA PRO A 247 -47.80 -33.36 -6.42
C PRO A 247 -47.61 -34.60 -5.53
N LEU A 248 -48.70 -34.99 -4.88
CA LEU A 248 -48.91 -36.30 -4.27
C LEU A 248 -48.47 -37.41 -5.24
N ARG A 249 -47.25 -37.92 -5.08
CA ARG A 249 -46.87 -39.22 -5.63
C ARG A 249 -47.47 -40.30 -4.73
N ARG A 250 -48.63 -40.81 -5.17
CA ARG A 250 -49.06 -42.19 -4.89
C ARG A 250 -48.07 -43.17 -5.48
#